data_AF-A0A7C6ZML5-F1
#
_entry.id   AF-A0A7C6ZML5-F1
#
_cell.length_a   1.000
_cell.length_b   1.000
_cell.length_c   1.000
_cell.angle_alpha   90.00
_cell.angle_beta   90.00
_cell.angle_gamma   90.00
#
_symmetry.space_group_name_H-M   'P 1'
#
loop_
_entity.id
_entity.type
_entity.pdbx_description
1 polymer ?
#
loop_
_entity_poly.entity_id
_entity_poly.type
_entity_poly.pdbx_seq_one_letter_code
_entity_poly.pdbx_strand_id
1 'polypeptide(L)'
;MQAARPGIRVPTARGLERRTISIAVDHRERYPWKFPRQHASMERRELPVGDYGVFFGDRLVAAVERKSTADLMSAISSGTLRMQLAELSCLPRGILVVEGRLSDLVKAEKEVGISAGWLLNLVAALQAEYPNVQWIFAETRGIAQDIAYRWLSAAVVVLRGKFEVQNDLNRDGWQPVSYSLPGTAPTAPAVGAVAAVAAVAEDPAGWNLAGRNMKLPSAGAIPSNAGAVYVKDRLGRQREALLLAHQGHAWTVRSYQEHFQVSTTTAYKDLEALVQQGDLTPVGSRRPKQYICMKEEGSEDKSQG
;
A
#
# COMPACT_ATOMS: atom_id res chain seq x y z
N MET A 1 36.33 26.52 -5.37
CA MET A 1 34.90 26.85 -5.55
C MET A 1 34.40 26.20 -6.83
N GLN A 2 33.76 25.03 -6.75
CA GLN A 2 33.05 24.46 -7.90
C GLN A 2 31.61 24.95 -7.84
N ALA A 3 31.25 25.77 -8.82
CA ALA A 3 29.91 26.32 -8.96
C ALA A 3 28.85 25.20 -8.99
N ALA A 4 27.77 25.39 -8.23
CA ALA A 4 26.59 24.56 -8.29
C ALA A 4 26.03 24.57 -9.73
N ARG A 5 25.85 23.38 -10.31
CA ARG A 5 25.34 23.24 -11.68
C ARG A 5 23.91 23.82 -11.79
N PRO A 6 23.56 24.52 -12.89
CA PRO A 6 22.21 25.02 -13.11
C PRO A 6 21.21 23.86 -13.03
N GLY A 7 20.14 24.03 -12.25
CA GLY A 7 19.22 22.95 -11.91
C GLY A 7 18.66 22.21 -13.13
N ILE A 8 18.54 20.88 -13.03
CA ILE A 8 17.97 20.03 -14.08
C ILE A 8 16.53 20.49 -14.37
N ARG A 9 16.25 20.77 -15.64
CA ARG A 9 14.89 21.12 -16.10
C ARG A 9 14.03 19.86 -16.16
N VAL A 10 12.84 19.91 -15.58
CA VAL A 10 11.85 18.84 -15.69
C VAL A 10 11.46 18.65 -17.16
N PRO A 11 11.62 17.43 -17.73
CA PRO A 11 11.25 17.15 -19.12
C PRO A 11 9.77 17.42 -19.38
N THR A 12 9.46 17.96 -20.56
CA THR A 12 8.07 18.13 -21.02
C THR A 12 7.77 17.07 -22.07
N ALA A 13 6.74 16.26 -21.83
CA ALA A 13 6.20 15.30 -22.78
C ALA A 13 4.68 15.28 -22.60
N ARG A 14 3.93 14.91 -23.64
CA ARG A 14 2.50 14.62 -23.47
C ARG A 14 2.35 13.52 -22.41
N GLY A 15 1.36 13.66 -21.53
CA GLY A 15 1.04 12.63 -20.54
C GLY A 15 0.72 11.30 -21.22
N LEU A 16 1.04 10.19 -20.56
CA LEU A 16 0.72 8.85 -21.06
C LEU A 16 -0.80 8.68 -21.19
N GLU A 17 -1.53 9.18 -20.20
CA GLU A 17 -2.98 9.30 -20.23
C GLU A 17 -3.38 10.58 -20.97
N ARG A 18 -4.26 10.44 -21.97
CA ARG A 18 -4.75 11.58 -22.77
C ARG A 18 -5.85 12.36 -22.05
N ARG A 19 -6.53 11.73 -21.08
CA ARG A 19 -7.54 12.36 -20.23
C ARG A 19 -6.91 12.96 -18.98
N THR A 20 -7.61 13.89 -18.34
CA THR A 20 -7.24 14.34 -16.99
C THR A 20 -7.36 13.18 -16.01
N ILE A 21 -6.31 12.90 -15.24
CA ILE A 21 -6.37 11.93 -14.13
C ILE A 21 -6.77 12.63 -12.83
N SER A 22 -7.62 11.98 -12.02
CA SER A 22 -7.90 12.45 -10.67
C SER A 22 -6.88 11.85 -9.71
N ILE A 23 -6.02 12.70 -9.14
CA ILE A 23 -5.03 12.33 -8.14
C ILE A 23 -5.60 12.67 -6.78
N ALA A 24 -5.81 11.65 -5.96
CA ALA A 24 -6.09 11.82 -4.55
C ALA A 24 -4.80 12.20 -3.80
N VAL A 25 -4.89 13.19 -2.93
CA VAL A 25 -3.80 13.69 -2.10
C VAL A 25 -4.21 13.52 -0.65
N ASP A 26 -3.38 12.85 0.14
CA ASP A 26 -3.68 12.59 1.54
C ASP A 26 -3.91 13.89 2.32
N HIS A 27 -4.84 13.89 3.28
CA HIS A 27 -5.12 15.07 4.10
C HIS A 27 -3.95 15.47 5.00
N ARG A 28 -3.10 14.52 5.38
CA ARG A 28 -1.94 14.74 6.25
C ARG A 28 -0.77 15.37 5.49
N GLU A 29 -0.79 15.32 4.16
CA GLU A 29 0.24 15.92 3.33
C GLU A 29 0.14 17.45 3.35
N ARG A 30 1.04 18.08 4.13
CA ARG A 30 1.04 19.53 4.42
C ARG A 30 1.44 20.37 3.21
N TYR A 31 2.37 19.87 2.41
CA TYR A 31 2.98 20.61 1.29
C TYR A 31 2.79 19.86 -0.02
N PRO A 32 1.53 19.71 -0.48
CA PRO A 32 1.24 18.88 -1.63
C PRO A 32 1.91 19.40 -2.90
N TRP A 33 2.29 18.49 -3.78
CA TRP A 33 2.56 18.81 -5.17
C TRP A 33 1.31 19.38 -5.83
N LYS A 34 1.51 20.24 -6.83
CA LYS A 34 0.42 20.98 -7.48
C LYS A 34 0.09 20.52 -8.90
N PHE A 35 0.97 19.72 -9.50
CA PHE A 35 0.84 19.20 -10.87
C PHE A 35 0.45 20.25 -11.95
N PRO A 36 1.01 21.49 -11.95
CA PRO A 36 0.48 22.59 -12.75
C PRO A 36 0.68 22.45 -14.25
N ARG A 37 1.59 21.56 -14.68
CA ARG A 37 1.93 21.34 -16.10
C ARG A 37 1.40 20.00 -16.61
N GLN A 38 0.78 19.22 -15.74
CA GLN A 38 0.32 17.87 -16.00
C GLN A 38 -1.21 17.89 -16.13
N HIS A 39 -1.77 16.97 -16.93
CA HIS A 39 -3.23 16.81 -17.04
C HIS A 39 -3.75 16.04 -15.82
N ALA A 40 -3.80 16.71 -14.67
CA ALA A 40 -4.28 16.14 -13.41
C ALA A 40 -5.24 17.09 -12.70
N SER A 41 -6.34 16.54 -12.17
CA SER A 41 -7.13 17.17 -11.12
C SER A 41 -6.69 16.61 -9.77
N MET A 42 -6.77 17.42 -8.71
CA MET A 42 -6.43 16.98 -7.36
C MET A 42 -7.68 16.94 -6.49
N GLU A 43 -7.84 15.87 -5.73
CA GLU A 43 -8.83 15.76 -4.68
C GLU A 43 -8.13 15.51 -3.34
N ARG A 44 -8.57 16.17 -2.27
CA ARG A 44 -8.10 15.84 -0.92
C ARG A 44 -8.92 14.66 -0.40
N ARG A 45 -8.26 13.59 0.02
CA ARG A 45 -8.90 12.35 0.49
C ARG A 45 -8.04 11.68 1.53
N GLU A 46 -8.63 11.00 2.52
CA GLU A 46 -7.84 10.16 3.43
C GLU A 46 -7.39 8.90 2.68
N LEU A 47 -6.08 8.77 2.49
CA LEU A 47 -5.49 7.61 1.85
C LEU A 47 -5.22 6.51 2.89
N PRO A 48 -5.53 5.24 2.56
CA PRO A 48 -5.10 4.10 3.36
C PRO A 48 -3.58 4.01 3.51
N VAL A 49 -2.85 4.37 2.45
CA VAL A 49 -1.40 4.35 2.37
C VAL A 49 -0.93 5.31 1.27
N GLY A 50 0.27 5.88 1.42
CA GLY A 50 0.83 6.83 0.48
C GLY A 50 0.36 8.27 0.74
N ASP A 51 1.07 9.22 0.16
CA ASP A 51 0.71 10.64 0.17
C ASP A 51 -0.14 11.03 -1.04
N TYR A 52 -0.02 10.28 -2.15
CA TYR A 52 -0.80 10.46 -3.37
C TYR A 52 -1.30 9.12 -3.88
N GLY A 53 -2.45 9.10 -4.52
CA GLY A 53 -3.03 7.88 -5.06
C GLY A 53 -3.99 8.12 -6.21
N VAL A 54 -4.32 7.05 -6.91
CA VAL A 54 -5.42 7.02 -7.89
C VAL A 54 -6.38 5.90 -7.54
N PHE A 55 -7.66 6.18 -7.72
CA PHE A 55 -8.75 5.28 -7.36
C PHE A 55 -9.54 4.81 -8.59
N PHE A 56 -10.06 3.58 -8.52
CA PHE A 56 -11.21 3.14 -9.32
C PHE A 56 -12.36 2.88 -8.34
N GLY A 57 -13.33 3.80 -8.31
CA GLY A 57 -14.36 3.82 -7.27
C GLY A 57 -13.76 4.12 -5.89
N ASP A 58 -13.90 3.17 -4.97
CA ASP A 58 -13.40 3.23 -3.60
C ASP A 58 -12.07 2.47 -3.39
N ARG A 59 -11.53 1.86 -4.46
CA ARG A 59 -10.31 1.05 -4.41
C ARG A 59 -9.09 1.86 -4.81
N LEU A 60 -8.11 1.95 -3.92
CA LEU A 60 -6.81 2.52 -4.22
C LEU A 60 -6.05 1.53 -5.10
N VAL A 61 -5.66 1.94 -6.31
CA VAL A 61 -5.06 1.03 -7.29
C VAL A 61 -3.58 1.28 -7.56
N ALA A 62 -3.08 2.45 -7.17
CA ALA A 62 -1.68 2.82 -7.15
C ALA A 62 -1.50 3.98 -6.17
N ALA A 63 -0.35 4.02 -5.50
CA ALA A 63 -0.01 5.06 -4.55
C ALA A 63 1.45 5.47 -4.67
N VAL A 64 1.72 6.71 -4.31
CA VAL A 64 3.05 7.31 -4.22
C VAL A 64 3.26 7.74 -2.77
N GLU A 65 4.30 7.21 -2.14
CA GLU A 65 4.86 7.74 -0.92
C GLU A 65 5.93 8.78 -1.29
N ARG A 66 5.79 10.00 -0.81
CA ARG A 66 6.75 11.08 -1.04
C ARG A 66 7.70 11.14 0.15
N LYS A 67 9.00 11.25 -0.10
CA LYS A 67 9.99 11.39 0.98
C LYS A 67 11.06 12.39 0.62
N SER A 68 11.50 13.22 1.56
CA SER A 68 12.78 13.91 1.41
C SER A 68 13.93 12.96 1.73
N THR A 69 15.16 13.27 1.29
CA THR A 69 16.34 12.49 1.71
C THR A 69 16.52 12.51 3.23
N ALA A 70 16.28 13.65 3.88
CA ALA A 70 16.41 13.79 5.33
C ALA A 70 15.40 12.89 6.08
N ASP A 71 14.13 12.93 5.64
CA ASP A 71 13.09 12.08 6.23
C ASP A 71 13.34 10.60 5.94
N LEU A 72 13.90 10.26 4.78
CA LEU A 72 14.28 8.89 4.44
C LEU A 72 15.34 8.36 5.41
N MET A 73 16.39 9.13 5.68
CA MET A 73 17.43 8.74 6.64
C MET A 73 16.89 8.55 8.05
N SER A 74 16.02 9.46 8.47
CA SER A 74 15.34 9.37 9.76
C SER A 74 14.46 8.12 9.84
N ALA A 75 13.71 7.83 8.78
CA ALA A 75 12.80 6.68 8.72
C ALA A 75 13.54 5.34 8.67
N ILE A 76 14.68 5.26 7.96
CA ILE A 76 15.56 4.08 7.97
C ILE A 76 16.14 3.86 9.36
N SER A 77 16.72 4.90 9.95
CA SER A 77 17.40 4.81 11.25
C SER A 77 16.45 4.46 12.40
N SER A 78 15.20 4.91 12.33
CA SER A 78 14.16 4.60 13.31
C SER A 78 13.41 3.29 13.03
N GLY A 79 13.63 2.65 11.88
CA GLY A 79 12.91 1.45 11.43
C GLY A 79 11.47 1.71 10.95
N THR A 80 10.98 2.95 11.02
CA THR A 80 9.62 3.32 10.61
C THR A 80 9.40 3.17 9.10
N LEU A 81 10.47 3.26 8.29
CA LEU A 81 10.37 3.05 6.85
C LEU A 81 9.90 1.63 6.50
N ARG A 82 10.33 0.62 7.25
CA ARG A 82 9.93 -0.78 7.02
C ARG A 82 8.41 -0.94 7.14
N MET A 83 7.80 -0.27 8.12
CA MET A 83 6.35 -0.28 8.30
C MET A 83 5.63 0.41 7.14
N GLN A 84 6.13 1.56 6.69
CA GLN A 84 5.56 2.29 5.53
C GLN A 84 5.65 1.46 4.24
N LEU A 85 6.78 0.78 4.02
CA LEU A 85 6.96 -0.10 2.87
C LEU A 85 6.06 -1.32 2.94
N ALA A 86 5.87 -1.92 4.12
CA ALA A 86 4.93 -3.02 4.30
C ALA A 86 3.51 -2.61 3.90
N GLU A 87 3.03 -1.46 4.37
CA GLU A 87 1.72 -0.93 3.99
C GLU A 87 1.63 -0.65 2.48
N LEU A 88 2.68 -0.03 1.91
CA LEU A 88 2.70 0.32 0.49
C LEU A 88 2.79 -0.93 -0.40
N SER A 89 3.43 -1.99 0.09
CA SER A 89 3.56 -3.29 -0.59
C SER A 89 2.23 -4.05 -0.74
N CYS A 90 1.19 -3.66 0.02
CA CYS A 90 -0.16 -4.19 -0.22
C CYS A 90 -0.70 -3.76 -1.58
N LEU A 91 -0.19 -2.67 -2.18
CA LEU A 91 -0.59 -2.24 -3.51
C LEU A 91 0.33 -2.87 -4.58
N PRO A 92 -0.22 -3.39 -5.68
CA PRO A 92 0.58 -3.89 -6.80
C PRO A 92 1.37 -2.78 -7.52
N ARG A 93 1.06 -1.51 -7.25
CA ARG A 93 1.65 -0.31 -7.90
C ARG A 93 1.98 0.77 -6.87
N GLY A 94 2.62 0.37 -5.78
CA GLY A 94 3.22 1.28 -4.80
C GLY A 94 4.59 1.79 -5.28
N ILE A 95 4.86 3.08 -5.07
CA ILE A 95 6.19 3.66 -5.33
C ILE A 95 6.60 4.63 -4.22
N LEU A 96 7.86 4.55 -3.80
CA LEU A 96 8.53 5.53 -2.97
C LEU A 96 9.33 6.49 -3.86
N VAL A 97 8.94 7.77 -3.87
CA VAL A 97 9.63 8.82 -4.61
C VAL A 97 10.38 9.73 -3.64
N VAL A 98 11.70 9.72 -3.76
CA VAL A 98 12.61 10.47 -2.89
C VAL A 98 13.01 11.78 -3.57
N GLU A 99 12.73 12.91 -2.92
CA GLU A 99 13.16 14.25 -3.31
C GLU A 99 14.65 14.45 -2.97
N GLY A 100 15.51 13.88 -3.80
CA GLY A 100 16.96 13.98 -3.66
C GLY A 100 17.68 12.86 -4.41
N ARG A 101 19.01 12.81 -4.28
CA ARG A 101 19.84 11.79 -4.94
C ARG A 101 20.22 10.70 -3.95
N LEU A 102 20.43 9.49 -4.45
CA LEU A 102 21.04 8.42 -3.65
C LEU A 102 22.39 8.85 -3.07
N SER A 103 23.16 9.65 -3.81
CA SER A 103 24.44 10.20 -3.34
C SER A 103 24.34 11.06 -2.08
N ASP A 104 23.15 11.59 -1.78
CA ASP A 104 22.96 12.43 -0.60
C ASP A 104 22.89 11.58 0.68
N LEU A 105 22.45 10.31 0.58
CA LEU A 105 22.58 9.34 1.67
C LEU A 105 24.05 9.02 1.98
N VAL A 106 24.91 9.00 0.96
CA VAL A 106 26.35 8.76 1.15
C VAL A 106 27.03 9.94 1.83
N LYS A 107 26.58 11.17 1.53
CA LYS A 107 27.12 12.39 2.16
C LYS A 107 26.69 12.54 3.61
N ALA A 108 25.61 11.89 4.02
CA ALA A 108 25.06 11.96 5.36
C ALA A 108 26.06 11.58 6.46
N GLU A 109 27.03 10.72 6.16
CA GLU A 109 28.10 10.36 7.11
C GLU A 109 28.86 11.60 7.61
N LYS A 110 29.11 12.56 6.71
CA LYS A 110 29.80 13.81 7.07
C LYS A 110 28.91 14.81 7.80
N GLU A 111 27.60 14.75 7.58
CA GLU A 111 26.63 15.73 8.09
C GLU A 111 26.01 15.32 9.43
N VAL A 112 25.76 14.02 9.62
CA VAL A 112 24.97 13.46 10.72
C VAL A 112 25.70 12.32 11.44
N GLY A 113 26.86 11.86 10.94
CA GLY A 113 27.66 10.79 11.57
C GLY A 113 27.07 9.39 11.41
N ILE A 114 26.13 9.19 10.47
CA ILE A 114 25.56 7.89 10.15
C ILE A 114 26.45 7.21 9.10
N SER A 115 26.93 6.00 9.36
CA SER A 115 27.77 5.27 8.40
C SER A 115 27.05 5.07 7.06
N ALA A 116 27.65 5.58 5.98
CA ALA A 116 27.10 5.47 4.63
C ALA A 116 26.95 4.01 4.18
N GLY A 117 27.94 3.16 4.49
CA GLY A 117 27.90 1.73 4.14
C GLY A 117 26.75 1.00 4.83
N TRP A 118 26.53 1.28 6.12
CA TRP A 118 25.39 0.73 6.86
C TRP A 118 24.05 1.19 6.27
N LEU A 119 23.92 2.49 5.96
CA LEU A 119 22.69 3.05 5.41
C LEU A 119 22.35 2.43 4.03
N LEU A 120 23.36 2.25 3.17
CA LEU A 120 23.18 1.61 1.87
C LEU A 120 22.83 0.12 1.99
N ASN A 121 23.40 -0.60 2.96
CA ASN A 121 22.99 -1.98 3.24
C ASN A 121 21.51 -2.06 3.66
N LEU A 122 21.03 -1.12 4.48
CA LEU A 122 19.62 -1.08 4.86
C LEU A 122 18.70 -0.74 3.70
N VAL A 123 19.08 0.21 2.84
CA VAL A 123 18.32 0.50 1.60
C VAL A 123 18.22 -0.75 0.73
N ALA A 124 19.34 -1.45 0.50
CA ALA A 124 19.35 -2.67 -0.30
C ALA A 124 18.50 -3.79 0.33
N ALA A 125 18.60 -3.97 1.65
CA ALA A 125 17.80 -4.97 2.37
C ALA A 125 16.30 -4.68 2.27
N LEU A 126 15.88 -3.42 2.44
CA LEU A 126 14.48 -3.03 2.33
C LEU A 126 13.93 -3.17 0.91
N GLN A 127 14.73 -2.86 -0.11
CA GLN A 127 14.33 -3.08 -1.51
C GLN A 127 14.20 -4.57 -1.84
N ALA A 128 15.08 -5.41 -1.29
CA ALA A 128 14.99 -6.86 -1.45
C ALA A 128 13.79 -7.46 -0.68
N GLU A 129 13.46 -6.91 0.48
CA GLU A 129 12.31 -7.34 1.29
C GLU A 129 10.97 -6.94 0.67
N TYR A 130 10.87 -5.76 0.07
CA TYR A 130 9.66 -5.23 -0.56
C TYR A 130 9.85 -4.98 -2.07
N PRO A 131 10.10 -6.03 -2.88
CA PRO A 131 10.50 -5.88 -4.28
C PRO A 131 9.40 -5.34 -5.19
N ASN A 132 8.14 -5.35 -4.74
CA ASN A 132 7.02 -4.79 -5.47
C ASN A 132 6.84 -3.28 -5.27
N VAL A 133 7.50 -2.69 -4.26
CA VAL A 133 7.53 -1.24 -4.06
C VAL A 133 8.68 -0.68 -4.87
N GLN A 134 8.38 0.14 -5.88
CA GLN A 134 9.41 0.80 -6.67
C GLN A 134 10.05 1.95 -5.89
N TRP A 135 11.35 2.20 -6.09
CA TRP A 135 12.05 3.32 -5.46
C TRP A 135 12.66 4.20 -6.53
N ILE A 136 12.43 5.51 -6.45
CA ILE A 136 13.05 6.47 -7.36
C ILE A 136 13.64 7.65 -6.58
N PHE A 137 14.93 7.87 -6.75
CA PHE A 137 15.63 9.08 -6.32
C PHE A 137 15.54 10.13 -7.41
N ALA A 138 14.72 11.14 -7.18
CA ALA A 138 14.29 12.08 -8.21
C ALA A 138 15.12 13.37 -8.25
N GLU A 139 16.17 13.51 -7.44
CA GLU A 139 17.06 14.68 -7.37
C GLU A 139 16.41 15.98 -6.88
N THR A 140 15.32 16.43 -7.50
CA THR A 140 14.59 17.64 -7.14
C THR A 140 13.11 17.35 -6.90
N ARG A 141 12.45 18.20 -6.11
CA ARG A 141 10.99 18.20 -5.95
C ARG A 141 10.23 18.24 -7.27
N GLY A 142 10.73 18.99 -8.26
CA GLY A 142 10.09 19.12 -9.57
C GLY A 142 10.09 17.83 -10.36
N ILE A 143 11.21 17.11 -10.36
CA ILE A 143 11.32 15.79 -11.01
C ILE A 143 10.53 14.75 -10.22
N ALA A 144 10.55 14.79 -8.88
CA ALA A 144 9.76 13.90 -8.03
C ALA A 144 8.26 13.98 -8.35
N GLN A 145 7.74 15.22 -8.45
CA GLN A 145 6.37 15.47 -8.88
C GLN A 145 6.09 14.91 -10.28
N ASP A 146 6.99 15.11 -11.24
CA ASP A 146 6.79 14.63 -12.60
C ASP A 146 6.76 13.10 -12.69
N ILE A 147 7.66 12.44 -11.97
CA ILE A 147 7.72 10.98 -11.87
C ILE A 147 6.47 10.42 -11.19
N ALA A 148 6.02 11.05 -10.10
CA ALA A 148 4.79 10.67 -9.42
C ALA A 148 3.57 10.75 -10.37
N TYR A 149 3.45 11.84 -11.14
CA TYR A 149 2.40 11.96 -12.16
C TYR A 149 2.50 10.85 -13.20
N ARG A 150 3.69 10.58 -13.74
CA ARG A 150 3.90 9.55 -14.77
C ARG A 150 3.56 8.16 -14.26
N TRP A 151 3.95 7.84 -13.02
CA TRP A 151 3.63 6.56 -12.38
C TRP A 151 2.12 6.37 -12.23
N LEU A 152 1.44 7.35 -11.65
CA LEU A 152 -0.02 7.31 -11.45
C LEU A 152 -0.78 7.28 -12.79
N SER A 153 -0.33 8.06 -13.77
CA SER A 153 -0.88 8.05 -15.13
C SER A 153 -0.70 6.70 -15.81
N ALA A 154 0.49 6.10 -15.72
CA ALA A 154 0.76 4.76 -16.26
C ALA A 154 -0.10 3.69 -15.59
N ALA A 155 -0.28 3.78 -14.26
CA ALA A 155 -1.16 2.87 -13.52
C ALA A 155 -2.61 2.92 -14.02
N VAL A 156 -3.14 4.12 -14.28
CA VAL A 156 -4.48 4.30 -14.86
C VAL A 156 -4.57 3.67 -16.25
N VAL A 157 -3.61 3.96 -17.14
CA VAL A 157 -3.59 3.42 -18.52
C VAL A 157 -3.57 1.89 -18.53
N VAL A 158 -2.68 1.29 -17.74
CA VAL A 158 -2.56 -0.18 -17.63
C VAL A 158 -3.87 -0.80 -17.12
N LEU A 159 -4.52 -0.18 -16.14
CA LEU A 159 -5.76 -0.71 -15.59
C LEU A 159 -6.93 -0.53 -16.53
N ARG A 160 -7.06 0.62 -17.20
CA ARG A 160 -8.10 0.82 -18.22
C ARG A 160 -7.98 -0.18 -19.35
N GLY A 161 -6.77 -0.41 -19.88
CA GLY A 161 -6.56 -1.43 -20.91
C GLY A 161 -6.96 -2.83 -20.44
N LYS A 162 -6.66 -3.19 -19.19
CA LYS A 162 -7.13 -4.46 -18.61
C LYS A 162 -8.66 -4.52 -18.47
N PHE A 163 -9.30 -3.44 -18.04
CA PHE A 163 -10.76 -3.38 -17.90
C PHE A 163 -11.48 -3.37 -19.26
N GLU A 164 -10.96 -2.65 -20.26
CA GLU A 164 -11.50 -2.64 -21.62
C GLU A 164 -11.42 -4.04 -22.23
N VAL A 165 -10.25 -4.70 -22.14
CA VAL A 165 -10.09 -6.10 -22.55
C VAL A 165 -11.05 -7.02 -21.79
N GLN A 166 -11.14 -6.93 -20.47
CA GLN A 166 -12.06 -7.76 -19.68
C GLN A 166 -13.54 -7.54 -20.06
N ASN A 167 -13.93 -6.29 -20.34
CA ASN A 167 -15.30 -5.95 -20.68
C ASN A 167 -15.66 -6.41 -22.10
N ASP A 168 -14.72 -6.35 -23.04
CA ASP A 168 -14.86 -6.90 -24.38
C ASP A 168 -14.96 -8.43 -24.34
N LEU A 169 -14.13 -9.09 -23.52
CA LEU A 169 -14.23 -10.54 -23.28
C LEU A 169 -15.58 -10.94 -22.65
N ASN A 170 -16.12 -10.13 -21.73
CA ASN A 170 -17.44 -10.35 -21.13
C ASN A 170 -18.59 -10.07 -22.10
N ARG A 171 -18.43 -9.15 -23.07
CA ARG A 171 -19.44 -8.82 -24.09
C ARG A 171 -19.56 -9.88 -25.17
N ASP A 172 -18.45 -10.48 -25.57
CA ASP A 172 -18.41 -11.48 -26.64
C ASP A 172 -18.67 -12.91 -26.12
N GLY A 173 -19.10 -13.07 -24.87
CA GLY A 173 -19.42 -14.37 -24.28
C GLY A 173 -18.21 -15.31 -24.18
N TRP A 174 -16.99 -14.76 -24.19
CA TRP A 174 -15.77 -15.56 -24.17
C TRP A 174 -15.54 -16.16 -22.79
N GLN A 175 -15.60 -17.49 -22.70
CA GLN A 175 -15.17 -18.20 -21.49
C GLN A 175 -13.64 -18.26 -21.44
N PRO A 176 -13.01 -18.04 -20.27
CA PRO A 176 -11.56 -18.16 -20.15
C PRO A 176 -11.15 -19.59 -20.48
N VAL A 177 -10.41 -19.76 -21.58
CA VAL A 177 -9.68 -20.99 -21.84
C VAL A 177 -8.64 -21.14 -20.74
N SER A 178 -8.83 -22.13 -19.87
CA SER A 178 -7.78 -22.62 -19.00
C SER A 178 -6.66 -23.16 -19.89
N TYR A 179 -5.56 -22.42 -20.00
CA TYR A 179 -4.35 -22.95 -20.59
C TYR A 179 -3.75 -23.98 -19.63
N SER A 180 -4.09 -25.25 -19.81
CA SER A 180 -3.23 -26.35 -19.41
C SER A 180 -2.03 -26.30 -20.36
N LEU A 181 -0.84 -25.96 -19.84
CA LEU A 181 0.39 -26.09 -20.62
C LEU A 181 0.51 -27.55 -21.13
N PRO A 182 0.67 -27.79 -22.44
CA PRO A 182 0.86 -29.14 -22.94
C PRO A 182 2.25 -29.64 -22.52
N GLY A 183 2.30 -30.73 -21.75
CA GLY A 183 3.46 -31.62 -21.78
C GLY A 183 4.62 -31.38 -20.81
N THR A 184 4.39 -30.80 -19.63
CA THR A 184 5.29 -31.06 -18.48
C THR A 184 4.49 -31.60 -17.32
N ALA A 185 4.35 -32.93 -17.28
CA ALA A 185 4.09 -33.60 -16.02
C ALA A 185 5.28 -33.33 -15.09
N PRO A 186 5.10 -32.69 -13.92
CA PRO A 186 6.07 -32.88 -12.87
C PRO A 186 5.90 -34.33 -12.41
N THR A 187 6.83 -35.20 -12.82
CA THR A 187 7.11 -36.39 -12.02
C THR A 187 7.58 -35.89 -10.67
N ALA A 188 6.63 -35.74 -9.74
CA ALA A 188 6.94 -35.60 -8.34
C ALA A 188 7.78 -36.81 -7.94
N PRO A 189 9.01 -36.64 -7.40
CA PRO A 189 9.49 -37.68 -6.52
C PRO A 189 8.53 -37.70 -5.33
N ALA A 190 8.01 -38.87 -4.99
CA ALA A 190 7.23 -39.06 -3.79
C ALA A 190 8.10 -38.67 -2.59
N VAL A 191 7.89 -37.47 -2.05
CA VAL A 191 8.48 -37.09 -0.76
C VAL A 191 7.57 -37.69 0.30
N GLY A 192 8.00 -38.85 0.80
CA GLY A 192 7.49 -39.44 2.02
C GLY A 192 7.54 -38.44 3.17
N ALA A 193 6.61 -38.60 4.11
CA ALA A 193 6.46 -37.80 5.31
C ALA A 193 7.83 -37.45 5.93
N VAL A 194 8.20 -36.17 5.86
CA VAL A 194 9.33 -35.64 6.62
C VAL A 194 8.75 -35.09 7.91
N ALA A 195 9.05 -35.80 8.99
CA ALA A 195 8.77 -35.38 10.35
C ALA A 195 9.25 -33.95 10.61
N ALA A 196 8.54 -33.25 11.51
CA ALA A 196 8.95 -31.98 12.05
C ALA A 196 10.38 -32.08 12.60
N VAL A 197 11.34 -31.57 11.85
CA VAL A 197 12.68 -31.28 12.37
C VAL A 197 12.66 -29.83 12.79
N ALA A 198 12.71 -29.60 14.10
CA ALA A 198 13.05 -28.32 14.67
C ALA A 198 14.45 -27.93 14.17
N ALA A 199 14.50 -27.15 13.09
CA ALA A 199 15.74 -26.58 12.59
C ALA A 199 16.10 -25.39 13.48
N VAL A 200 17.20 -25.57 14.22
CA VAL A 200 17.93 -24.52 14.92
C VAL A 200 18.13 -23.35 13.98
N ALA A 201 17.69 -22.16 14.39
CA ALA A 201 17.89 -20.92 13.67
C ALA A 201 19.39 -20.58 13.66
N GLU A 202 20.09 -20.95 12.59
CA GLU A 202 21.37 -20.35 12.26
C GLU A 202 21.15 -19.15 11.33
N ASP A 203 21.72 -18.02 11.77
CA ASP A 203 21.66 -16.70 11.17
C ASP A 203 22.48 -16.68 9.86
N PRO A 204 21.86 -16.65 8.66
CA PRO A 204 22.59 -16.93 7.42
C PRO A 204 23.32 -15.71 6.85
N ALA A 205 23.43 -14.59 7.58
CA ALA A 205 24.28 -13.50 7.17
C ALA A 205 24.74 -12.64 8.37
N GLY A 206 25.83 -13.07 9.02
CA GLY A 206 26.51 -12.30 10.06
C GLY A 206 27.12 -11.00 9.52
N TRP A 207 26.30 -9.96 9.36
CA TRP A 207 26.75 -8.60 9.06
C TRP A 207 27.08 -7.87 10.37
N ASN A 208 28.30 -8.07 10.87
CA ASN A 208 28.82 -7.36 12.03
C ASN A 208 29.47 -6.04 11.57
N LEU A 209 28.67 -4.98 11.40
CA LEU A 209 29.18 -3.65 11.05
C LEU A 209 28.91 -2.65 12.19
N ALA A 210 29.97 -2.33 12.92
CA ALA A 210 30.11 -1.26 13.90
C ALA A 210 29.18 -1.30 15.14
N GLY A 211 29.60 -2.07 16.16
CA GLY A 211 29.63 -1.60 17.55
C GLY A 211 28.33 -1.27 18.29
N ARG A 212 27.13 -1.52 17.72
CA ARG A 212 25.87 -1.51 18.47
C ARG A 212 25.07 -2.77 18.17
N ASN A 213 24.86 -3.57 19.21
CA ASN A 213 24.00 -4.75 19.20
C ASN A 213 22.54 -4.34 18.90
N MET A 214 22.17 -4.28 17.62
CA MET A 214 20.77 -4.24 17.19
C MET A 214 20.54 -5.43 16.26
N LYS A 215 19.86 -6.46 16.78
CA LYS A 215 19.32 -7.56 15.97
C LYS A 215 18.30 -6.99 14.99
N LEU A 216 18.44 -7.33 13.70
CA LEU A 216 17.36 -7.13 12.73
C LEU A 216 16.16 -7.98 13.16
N PRO A 217 14.95 -7.41 13.34
CA PRO A 217 13.77 -8.21 13.66
C PRO A 217 13.38 -9.09 12.47
N SER A 218 12.91 -10.30 12.78
CA SER A 218 12.62 -11.37 11.83
C SER A 218 11.71 -10.93 10.69
N ALA A 219 11.99 -11.41 9.48
CA ALA A 219 11.19 -11.18 8.28
C ALA A 219 9.73 -11.55 8.52
N GLY A 220 8.82 -10.59 8.38
CA GLY A 220 7.40 -10.87 8.26
C GLY A 220 7.15 -11.60 6.95
N ALA A 221 6.16 -12.49 6.92
CA ALA A 221 5.81 -13.26 5.73
C ALA A 221 5.55 -12.34 4.53
N ILE A 222 6.31 -12.52 3.45
CA ILE A 222 6.12 -11.83 2.17
C ILE A 222 4.80 -12.35 1.56
N PRO A 223 3.78 -11.51 1.31
CA PRO A 223 2.57 -11.95 0.64
C PRO A 223 2.90 -12.37 -0.79
N SER A 224 2.51 -13.59 -1.15
CA SER A 224 2.67 -14.10 -2.52
C SER A 224 1.88 -13.23 -3.51
N ASN A 225 2.51 -12.91 -4.64
CA ASN A 225 2.08 -11.92 -5.63
C ASN A 225 0.87 -12.36 -6.50
N ALA A 226 -0.06 -13.17 -5.97
CA ALA A 226 -1.13 -13.82 -6.72
C ALA A 226 -2.52 -13.15 -6.59
N GLY A 227 -2.67 -12.15 -5.74
CA GLY A 227 -3.91 -11.37 -5.66
C GLY A 227 -3.57 -9.92 -5.35
N ALA A 228 -3.90 -9.00 -6.25
CA ALA A 228 -3.83 -7.58 -5.91
C ALA A 228 -4.73 -7.36 -4.67
N VAL A 229 -4.12 -7.07 -3.52
CA VAL A 229 -4.87 -6.69 -2.33
C VAL A 229 -5.54 -5.36 -2.65
N TYR A 230 -6.87 -5.39 -2.75
CA TYR A 230 -7.65 -4.19 -3.02
C TYR A 230 -7.73 -3.36 -1.75
N VAL A 231 -6.83 -2.39 -1.61
CA VAL A 231 -6.84 -1.49 -0.45
C VAL A 231 -7.98 -0.48 -0.66
N LYS A 232 -9.08 -0.64 0.08
CA LYS A 232 -10.21 0.30 0.06
C LYS A 232 -9.93 1.51 0.94
N ASP A 233 -10.42 2.68 0.54
CA ASP A 233 -10.42 3.85 1.42
C ASP A 233 -11.37 3.68 2.62
N ARG A 234 -11.26 4.61 3.58
CA ARG A 234 -12.08 4.56 4.80
C ARG A 234 -13.57 4.44 4.48
N LEU A 235 -14.08 5.30 3.60
CA LEU A 235 -15.49 5.33 3.24
C LEU A 235 -15.93 4.05 2.52
N GLY A 236 -15.10 3.50 1.62
CA GLY A 236 -15.35 2.24 0.94
C GLY A 236 -15.41 1.06 1.89
N ARG A 237 -14.47 0.97 2.83
CA ARG A 237 -14.48 -0.06 3.88
C ARG A 237 -15.75 0.05 4.74
N GLN A 238 -16.10 1.25 5.17
CA GLN A 238 -17.31 1.49 5.97
C GLN A 238 -18.59 1.10 5.22
N ARG A 239 -18.75 1.52 3.96
CA ARG A 239 -19.91 1.19 3.13
C ARG A 239 -20.07 -0.32 2.92
N GLU A 240 -18.98 -1.01 2.60
CA GLU A 240 -19.01 -2.47 2.43
C GLU A 240 -19.30 -3.19 3.75
N ALA A 241 -18.69 -2.74 4.85
CA ALA A 241 -18.96 -3.29 6.17
C ALA A 241 -20.44 -3.16 6.55
N LEU A 242 -21.07 -2.03 6.25
CA LEU A 242 -22.51 -1.82 6.47
C LEU A 242 -23.36 -2.71 5.58
N LEU A 243 -23.05 -2.81 4.29
CA LEU A 243 -23.77 -3.70 3.37
C LEU A 243 -23.77 -5.15 3.87
N LEU A 244 -22.61 -5.65 4.32
CA LEU A 244 -22.51 -7.00 4.89
C LEU A 244 -23.22 -7.11 6.25
N ALA A 245 -23.18 -6.07 7.08
CA ALA A 245 -23.87 -6.05 8.36
C ALA A 245 -25.41 -6.07 8.20
N HIS A 246 -25.95 -5.36 7.20
CA HIS A 246 -27.37 -5.42 6.83
C HIS A 246 -27.78 -6.83 6.33
N GLN A 247 -26.84 -7.58 5.77
CA GLN A 247 -27.04 -9.00 5.40
C GLN A 247 -26.89 -9.96 6.60
N GLY A 248 -26.73 -9.43 7.82
CA GLY A 248 -26.62 -10.20 9.06
C GLY A 248 -25.20 -10.53 9.49
N HIS A 249 -24.17 -9.99 8.84
CA HIS A 249 -22.78 -10.19 9.26
C HIS A 249 -22.50 -9.45 10.57
N ALA A 250 -21.92 -10.15 11.55
CA ALA A 250 -21.46 -9.57 12.80
C ALA A 250 -19.94 -9.31 12.75
N TRP A 251 -19.55 -8.04 12.81
CA TRP A 251 -18.14 -7.68 12.80
C TRP A 251 -17.51 -7.85 14.19
N THR A 252 -16.30 -8.38 14.24
CA THR A 252 -15.38 -8.17 15.34
C THR A 252 -14.22 -7.34 14.82
N VAL A 253 -13.42 -6.72 15.71
CA VAL A 253 -12.20 -6.01 15.27
C VAL A 253 -11.32 -6.96 14.44
N ARG A 254 -11.15 -8.21 14.87
CA ARG A 254 -10.36 -9.22 14.17
C ARG A 254 -10.92 -9.57 12.79
N SER A 255 -12.21 -9.87 12.67
CA SER A 255 -12.80 -10.21 11.37
C SER A 255 -12.77 -9.02 10.40
N TYR A 256 -12.92 -7.79 10.90
CA TYR A 256 -12.78 -6.58 10.10
C TYR A 256 -11.34 -6.40 9.58
N GLN A 257 -10.34 -6.61 10.44
CA GLN A 257 -8.93 -6.59 10.05
C GLN A 257 -8.63 -7.62 8.96
N GLU A 258 -9.11 -8.85 9.13
CA GLU A 258 -8.87 -9.94 8.18
C GLU A 258 -9.57 -9.66 6.84
N HIS A 259 -10.81 -9.15 6.85
CA HIS A 259 -11.57 -8.85 5.63
C HIS A 259 -10.97 -7.70 4.82
N PHE A 260 -10.63 -6.58 5.48
CA PHE A 260 -10.12 -5.39 4.80
C PHE A 260 -8.59 -5.30 4.77
N GLN A 261 -7.89 -6.26 5.39
CA GLN A 261 -6.43 -6.31 5.54
C GLN A 261 -5.85 -5.00 6.13
N VAL A 262 -6.50 -4.49 7.17
CA VAL A 262 -6.12 -3.25 7.87
C VAL A 262 -5.56 -3.52 9.27
N SER A 263 -4.83 -2.54 9.82
CA SER A 263 -4.34 -2.61 11.20
C SER A 263 -5.47 -2.71 12.23
N THR A 264 -5.17 -3.21 13.42
CA THR A 264 -6.11 -3.26 14.56
C THR A 264 -6.67 -1.88 14.89
N THR A 265 -5.80 -0.87 14.87
CA THR A 265 -6.18 0.52 15.15
C THR A 265 -7.13 1.06 14.09
N THR A 266 -6.89 0.76 12.80
CA THR A 266 -7.76 1.17 11.70
C THR A 266 -9.13 0.49 11.82
N ALA A 267 -9.16 -0.82 12.02
CA ALA A 267 -10.41 -1.57 12.21
C ALA A 267 -11.22 -1.04 13.39
N TYR A 268 -10.57 -0.77 14.53
CA TYR A 268 -11.22 -0.20 15.69
C TYR A 268 -11.82 1.18 15.40
N LYS A 269 -11.06 2.09 14.79
CA LYS A 269 -11.52 3.45 14.44
C LYS A 269 -12.65 3.45 13.41
N ASP A 270 -12.66 2.50 12.48
CA ASP A 270 -13.70 2.41 11.46
C ASP A 270 -15.01 1.91 12.09
N LEU A 271 -14.94 0.85 12.92
CA LEU A 271 -16.08 0.32 13.65
C LEU A 271 -16.64 1.32 14.67
N GLU A 272 -15.78 2.03 15.41
CA GLU A 272 -16.20 3.05 16.37
C GLU A 272 -16.91 4.23 15.68
N ALA A 273 -16.44 4.64 14.49
CA ALA A 273 -17.11 5.68 13.72
C ALA A 273 -18.50 5.24 13.23
N LEU A 274 -18.64 3.97 12.78
CA LEU A 274 -19.95 3.42 12.39
C LEU A 274 -20.91 3.35 13.58
N VAL A 275 -20.41 3.07 14.79
CA VAL A 275 -21.20 3.13 16.03
C VAL A 275 -21.62 4.56 16.37
N GLN A 276 -20.69 5.52 16.27
CA GLN A 276 -20.98 6.94 16.52
C GLN A 276 -22.00 7.52 15.53
N GLN A 277 -22.03 7.00 14.29
CA GLN A 277 -23.00 7.35 13.26
C GLN A 277 -24.38 6.70 13.47
N GLY A 278 -24.47 5.72 14.38
CA GLY A 278 -25.70 4.97 14.65
C GLY A 278 -25.95 3.79 13.71
N ASP A 279 -25.02 3.49 12.80
CA ASP A 279 -25.18 2.43 11.80
C ASP A 279 -24.91 1.02 12.37
N LEU A 280 -24.05 0.92 13.39
CA LEU A 280 -23.74 -0.33 14.09
C LEU A 280 -23.93 -0.19 15.60
N THR A 281 -24.26 -1.30 16.25
CA THR A 281 -24.38 -1.40 17.72
C THR A 281 -23.38 -2.42 18.27
N PRO A 282 -22.57 -2.06 19.28
CA PRO A 282 -21.70 -3.02 19.95
C PRO A 282 -22.53 -3.92 20.89
N VAL A 283 -22.43 -5.23 20.69
CA VAL A 283 -23.12 -6.27 21.49
C VAL A 283 -22.08 -7.15 22.20
N GLY A 284 -22.40 -7.54 23.44
CA GLY A 284 -21.56 -8.37 24.29
C GLY A 284 -20.77 -7.57 25.33
N SER A 285 -20.81 -8.04 26.58
CA SER A 285 -20.13 -7.42 27.72
C SER A 285 -18.67 -7.87 27.89
N ARG A 286 -18.23 -8.93 27.18
CA ARG A 286 -16.86 -9.46 27.20
C ARG A 286 -16.21 -9.42 25.82
N ARG A 287 -14.89 -9.26 25.79
CA ARG A 287 -14.09 -9.25 24.55
C ARG A 287 -14.08 -10.65 23.90
N PRO A 288 -14.17 -10.75 22.56
CA PRO A 288 -14.30 -9.66 21.60
C PRO A 288 -15.74 -9.13 21.49
N LYS A 289 -15.90 -7.80 21.51
CA LYS A 289 -17.19 -7.15 21.22
C LYS A 289 -17.58 -7.44 19.76
N GLN A 290 -18.85 -7.74 19.54
CA GLN A 290 -19.42 -7.86 18.21
C GLN A 290 -20.11 -6.55 17.84
N TYR A 291 -20.07 -6.17 16.57
CA TYR A 291 -20.69 -4.97 16.02
C TYR A 291 -21.69 -5.43 14.96
N ILE A 292 -22.97 -5.21 15.21
CA ILE A 292 -24.07 -5.67 14.35
C ILE A 292 -24.93 -4.49 13.91
N CYS A 293 -25.58 -4.59 12.76
CA CYS A 293 -26.64 -3.65 12.38
C CYS A 293 -27.84 -3.83 13.33
N MET A 294 -28.48 -2.75 13.76
CA MET A 294 -29.77 -2.88 14.43
C MET A 294 -30.75 -3.56 13.47
N LYS A 295 -31.45 -4.60 13.94
CA LYS A 295 -32.68 -5.00 13.26
C LYS A 295 -33.68 -3.88 13.50
N GLU A 296 -34.27 -3.35 12.44
CA GLU A 296 -35.55 -2.65 12.60
C GLU A 296 -36.50 -3.68 13.21
N GLU A 297 -36.75 -3.56 14.51
CA GLU A 297 -37.88 -4.25 15.13
C GLU A 297 -39.10 -3.70 14.41
N GLY A 298 -39.66 -4.53 13.53
CA GLY A 298 -40.90 -4.22 12.84
C GLY A 298 -41.90 -3.75 13.88
N SER A 299 -42.57 -2.64 13.57
CA SER A 299 -43.76 -2.23 14.31
C SER A 299 -44.76 -3.37 14.25
N GLU A 300 -44.74 -4.26 15.25
CA GLU A 300 -45.86 -5.14 15.54
C GLU A 300 -47.02 -4.21 15.90
N ASP A 301 -47.86 -4.05 14.88
CA ASP A 301 -49.16 -3.45 14.90
C ASP A 301 -49.96 -4.03 16.08
N LYS A 302 -49.96 -3.30 17.20
CA LYS A 302 -50.95 -3.47 18.27
C LYS A 302 -52.26 -2.85 17.78
N SER A 303 -52.86 -3.45 16.76
CA SER A 303 -54.27 -3.29 16.44
C SER A 303 -54.89 -4.68 16.31
N GLN A 304 -55.47 -5.14 17.41
CA GLN A 304 -56.76 -5.84 17.41
C GLN A 304 -57.25 -5.94 18.86
N GLY A 305 -58.29 -5.14 19.12
CA GLY A 305 -59.27 -5.43 20.16
C GLY A 305 -60.34 -6.38 19.65
#